data_AF-A0A5C5Z0M0-F1
#
_entry.id   AF-A0A5C5Z0M0-F1
#
_cell.length_a   1.000
_cell.length_b   1.000
_cell.length_c   1.000
_cell.angle_alpha   90.00
_cell.angle_beta   90.00
_cell.angle_gamma   90.00
#
_symmetry.space_group_name_H-M   'P 1'
#
loop_
_entity.id
_entity.type
_entity.pdbx_description
1 polymer ?
#
loop_
_entity_poly.entity_id
_entity_poly.type
_entity_poly.pdbx_seq_one_letter_code
_entity_poly.pdbx_strand_id
1 'polypeptide(L)'
;MKRNHKQSRDQRSGFTLLELMIVLIILVGLIAMVGPRLLGSQQKADIRTAEVQIGNLASALKMYVVDMKVFPATEDGLEALLKAPDDERLARKWAGPYIDGNKLPIDPWGNDFEYEFDIAEGSSDTARPDFPRISSAGPDAQAGTDDDIANRPADGEEETESLEAESTTL
;
A
#
# COMPACT_ATOMS: atom_id res chain seq x y z
N MET A 1 -64.36 54.11 33.84
CA MET A 1 -63.54 54.08 32.60
C MET A 1 -62.36 53.14 32.81
N LYS A 2 -62.14 52.21 31.87
CA LYS A 2 -60.87 51.58 31.47
C LYS A 2 -60.09 50.76 32.53
N ARG A 3 -59.52 49.59 32.27
CA ARG A 3 -59.44 48.63 31.14
C ARG A 3 -58.84 47.38 31.79
N ASN A 4 -59.51 46.23 31.78
CA ASN A 4 -58.92 44.98 32.29
C ASN A 4 -57.81 44.52 31.35
N HIS A 5 -56.57 44.52 31.84
CA HIS A 5 -55.39 44.08 31.12
C HIS A 5 -55.37 42.54 31.12
N LYS A 6 -55.78 41.94 30.00
CA LYS A 6 -55.72 40.49 29.79
C LYS A 6 -54.25 40.14 29.51
N GLN A 7 -53.49 39.77 30.54
CA GLN A 7 -52.14 39.27 30.38
C GLN A 7 -52.19 37.97 29.56
N SER A 8 -51.72 38.03 28.32
CA SER A 8 -51.42 36.87 27.51
C SER A 8 -50.26 36.12 28.16
N ARG A 9 -50.54 34.97 28.76
CA ARG A 9 -49.50 34.02 29.15
C ARG A 9 -48.83 33.54 27.87
N ASP A 10 -47.59 33.96 27.66
CA ASP A 10 -46.69 33.28 26.72
C ASP A 10 -46.56 31.83 27.19
N GLN A 11 -47.21 30.94 26.46
CA GLN A 11 -47.03 29.51 26.64
C GLN A 11 -45.62 29.20 26.12
N ARG A 12 -44.69 29.05 27.07
CA ARG A 12 -43.37 28.48 26.77
C ARG A 12 -43.61 27.06 26.25
N SER A 13 -43.56 26.87 24.93
CA SER A 13 -43.61 25.52 24.35
C SER A 13 -42.31 24.82 24.70
N GLY A 14 -42.39 23.79 25.54
CA GLY A 14 -41.28 22.86 25.73
C GLY A 14 -41.14 21.95 24.50
N PHE A 15 -39.92 21.46 24.28
CA PHE A 15 -39.66 20.44 23.26
C PHE A 15 -40.54 19.21 23.50
N THR A 16 -41.09 18.65 22.42
CA THR A 16 -41.86 17.41 22.48
C THR A 16 -40.92 16.21 22.42
N LEU A 17 -41.29 15.09 23.06
CA LEU A 17 -40.53 13.83 22.97
C LEU A 17 -40.38 13.38 21.50
N LEU A 18 -41.42 13.62 20.69
CA LEU A 18 -41.46 13.24 19.28
C LEU A 18 -40.39 13.97 18.45
N GLU A 19 -40.17 15.25 18.73
CA GLU A 19 -39.14 16.04 18.06
C GLU A 19 -37.73 15.50 18.32
N LEU A 20 -37.44 15.10 19.56
CA LEU A 20 -36.19 14.43 19.90
C LEU A 20 -36.05 13.06 19.21
N MET A 21 -37.14 12.29 19.12
CA MET A 21 -37.13 10.98 18.44
C MET A 21 -36.77 11.12 16.96
N ILE A 22 -37.39 12.06 16.24
CA ILE A 22 -37.08 12.30 14.81
C ILE A 22 -35.61 12.68 14.65
N VAL A 23 -35.09 13.56 15.51
CA VAL A 23 -33.68 13.98 15.46
C VAL A 23 -32.73 12.79 15.65
N LEU A 24 -33.00 11.92 16.62
CA LEU A 24 -32.18 10.72 16.85
C LEU A 24 -32.24 9.74 15.68
N ILE A 25 -33.41 9.55 15.08
CA ILE A 25 -33.57 8.68 13.89
C ILE A 25 -32.73 9.22 12.73
N ILE A 26 -32.80 10.52 12.46
CA ILE A 26 -32.00 11.15 11.40
C ILE A 26 -30.50 11.03 11.73
N LEU A 27 -30.09 11.26 12.97
CA LEU A 27 -28.68 11.16 13.39
C LEU A 27 -28.13 9.74 13.18
N VAL A 28 -28.86 8.72 13.63
CA VAL A 28 -28.48 7.31 13.42
C VAL A 28 -28.43 6.99 11.93
N GLY A 29 -29.41 7.45 11.14
CA GLY A 29 -29.43 7.28 9.69
C GLY A 29 -28.24 7.92 8.98
N LEU A 30 -27.83 9.12 9.40
CA LEU A 30 -26.66 9.80 8.84
C LEU A 30 -25.37 9.04 9.16
N ILE A 31 -25.16 8.64 10.42
CA ILE A 31 -23.98 7.87 10.84
C ILE A 31 -23.86 6.56 10.04
N ALA A 32 -24.98 5.84 9.88
CA ALA A 32 -25.02 4.60 9.10
C ALA A 32 -24.63 4.81 7.63
N MET A 33 -24.93 5.98 7.06
CA MET A 33 -24.63 6.31 5.66
C MET A 33 -23.18 6.77 5.43
N VAL A 34 -22.55 7.44 6.40
CA VAL A 34 -21.16 7.92 6.24
C VAL A 34 -20.10 6.96 6.75
N GLY A 35 -20.39 6.13 7.75
CA GLY A 35 -19.42 5.22 8.38
C GLY A 35 -18.69 4.30 7.38
N PRO A 36 -19.40 3.54 6.52
CA PRO A 36 -18.76 2.56 5.63
C PRO A 36 -17.87 3.17 4.53
N ARG A 37 -18.10 4.43 4.15
CA ARG A 37 -17.40 5.05 3.00
C ARG A 37 -15.95 5.39 3.28
N LEU A 38 -15.59 5.63 4.54
CA LEU A 38 -14.24 6.03 4.93
C LEU A 38 -13.25 4.85 4.97
N LEU A 39 -13.74 3.66 5.33
CA LEU A 39 -12.88 2.48 5.53
C LEU A 39 -12.42 1.87 4.20
N GLY A 40 -13.32 1.72 3.23
CA GLY A 40 -12.98 1.10 1.94
C GLY A 40 -12.09 1.96 1.03
N SER A 41 -12.04 3.28 1.22
CA SER A 41 -11.16 4.16 0.46
C SER A 41 -9.72 4.13 0.97
N GLN A 42 -9.53 3.92 2.27
CA GLN A 42 -8.19 3.91 2.87
C GLN A 42 -7.41 2.68 2.40
N GLN A 43 -7.99 1.48 2.50
CA GLN A 43 -7.34 0.24 2.07
C GLN A 43 -6.89 0.28 0.59
N LYS A 44 -7.72 0.82 -0.30
CA LYS A 44 -7.35 0.98 -1.72
C LYS A 44 -6.22 1.99 -1.92
N ALA A 45 -6.20 3.07 -1.12
CA ALA A 45 -5.13 4.05 -1.16
C ALA A 45 -3.82 3.47 -0.64
N ASP A 46 -3.88 2.63 0.40
CA ASP A 46 -2.74 1.94 0.97
C ASP A 46 -2.12 0.97 -0.06
N ILE A 47 -2.92 0.06 -0.63
CA ILE A 47 -2.47 -0.87 -1.69
C ILE A 47 -1.78 -0.11 -2.83
N ARG A 48 -2.41 0.94 -3.34
CA ARG A 48 -1.85 1.76 -4.41
C ARG A 48 -0.56 2.47 -4.01
N THR A 49 -0.43 2.86 -2.74
CA THR A 49 0.78 3.48 -2.21
C THR A 49 1.93 2.46 -2.18
N ALA A 50 1.66 1.23 -1.73
CA ALA A 50 2.63 0.14 -1.76
C ALA A 50 3.10 -0.16 -3.19
N GLU A 51 2.18 -0.30 -4.15
CA GLU A 51 2.50 -0.50 -5.58
C GLU A 51 3.41 0.62 -6.13
N VAL A 52 3.10 1.89 -5.83
CA VAL A 52 3.91 3.03 -6.26
C VAL A 52 5.31 2.99 -5.63
N GLN A 53 5.40 2.67 -4.34
CA GLN A 53 6.68 2.55 -3.65
C GLN A 53 7.53 1.41 -4.23
N ILE A 54 6.93 0.25 -4.51
CA ILE A 54 7.57 -0.87 -5.21
C ILE A 54 8.09 -0.42 -6.59
N GLY A 55 7.27 0.33 -7.35
CA GLY A 55 7.68 0.88 -8.65
C GLY A 55 8.86 1.85 -8.56
N ASN A 56 8.91 2.67 -7.51
CA ASN A 56 10.04 3.57 -7.25
C ASN A 56 11.31 2.80 -6.88
N LEU A 57 11.21 1.79 -5.99
CA LEU A 57 12.31 0.90 -5.64
C LEU A 57 12.83 0.14 -6.86
N ALA A 58 11.93 -0.38 -7.70
CA ALA A 58 12.29 -1.04 -8.94
C ALA A 58 13.03 -0.09 -9.91
N SER A 59 12.62 1.17 -9.97
CA SER A 59 13.30 2.18 -10.80
C SER A 59 14.70 2.49 -10.27
N ALA A 60 14.86 2.59 -8.94
CA ALA A 60 16.15 2.76 -8.29
C ALA A 60 17.10 1.56 -8.54
N LEU A 61 16.57 0.34 -8.47
CA LEU A 61 17.33 -0.88 -8.80
C LEU A 61 17.79 -0.90 -10.27
N LYS A 62 16.96 -0.41 -11.20
CA LYS A 62 17.38 -0.25 -12.60
C LYS A 62 18.54 0.73 -12.73
N MET A 63 18.53 1.84 -11.97
CA MET A 63 19.65 2.79 -11.94
C MET A 63 20.91 2.17 -11.33
N TYR A 64 20.78 1.41 -10.24
CA TYR A 64 21.88 0.67 -9.63
C TYR A 64 22.59 -0.24 -10.64
N VAL A 65 21.83 -1.00 -11.43
CA VAL A 65 22.40 -1.90 -12.46
C VAL A 65 23.11 -1.15 -13.59
N VAL A 66 22.70 0.08 -13.92
CA VAL A 66 23.39 0.87 -14.94
C VAL A 66 24.87 1.06 -14.55
N ASP A 67 25.14 1.27 -13.26
CA ASP A 67 26.48 1.54 -12.74
C ASP A 67 27.22 0.26 -12.34
N MET A 68 26.54 -0.60 -11.58
CA MET A 68 27.11 -1.80 -10.95
C MET A 68 27.11 -3.01 -11.88
N LYS A 69 26.32 -2.97 -12.96
CA LYS A 69 26.11 -4.04 -13.97
C LYS A 69 25.47 -5.33 -13.45
N VAL A 70 25.14 -5.38 -12.17
CA VAL A 70 24.47 -6.48 -11.50
C VAL A 70 23.52 -5.90 -10.46
N PHE A 71 22.41 -6.59 -10.17
CA PHE A 71 21.56 -6.23 -9.03
C PHE A 71 22.27 -6.51 -7.71
N PRO A 72 21.86 -5.88 -6.59
CA PRO A 72 22.36 -6.24 -5.26
C PRO A 72 22.16 -7.73 -4.97
N ALA A 73 23.04 -8.32 -4.16
CA ALA A 73 22.77 -9.65 -3.64
C ALA A 73 21.63 -9.58 -2.60
N THR A 74 20.93 -10.69 -2.36
CA THR A 74 19.86 -10.74 -1.35
C THR A 74 20.35 -10.35 0.05
N GLU A 75 21.64 -10.59 0.35
CA GLU A 75 22.28 -10.18 1.61
C GLU A 75 22.44 -8.65 1.76
N ASP A 76 22.72 -7.94 0.67
CA ASP A 76 22.80 -6.48 0.67
C ASP A 76 21.41 -5.83 0.56
N GLY A 77 20.49 -6.53 -0.10
CA GLY A 77 19.09 -6.15 -0.24
C GLY A 77 18.88 -4.75 -0.82
N LEU A 78 17.83 -4.08 -0.34
CA LEU A 78 17.53 -2.69 -0.71
C LEU A 78 18.49 -1.67 -0.07
N GLU A 79 19.28 -2.05 0.93
CA GLU A 79 20.25 -1.13 1.56
C GLU A 79 21.36 -0.69 0.58
N ALA A 80 21.67 -1.51 -0.42
CA ALA A 80 22.60 -1.17 -1.50
C ALA A 80 22.17 0.06 -2.32
N LEU A 81 20.88 0.42 -2.27
CA LEU A 81 20.36 1.64 -2.89
C LEU A 81 20.74 2.91 -2.11
N LEU A 82 21.05 2.78 -0.82
CA LEU A 82 21.40 3.90 0.08
C LEU A 82 22.89 4.02 0.32
N LYS A 83 23.58 2.89 0.51
CA LYS A 83 24.98 2.85 0.92
C LYS A 83 25.82 2.19 -0.17
N ALA A 84 27.01 2.74 -0.38
CA ALA A 84 28.00 2.10 -1.24
C ALA A 84 28.49 0.78 -0.61
N PRO A 85 28.83 -0.24 -1.42
CA PRO A 85 29.43 -1.47 -0.94
C PRO A 85 30.78 -1.24 -0.23
N ASP A 86 31.14 -2.11 0.71
CA ASP A 86 32.41 -2.02 1.45
C ASP A 86 33.65 -2.29 0.58
N ASP A 87 33.50 -3.05 -0.52
CA ASP A 87 34.59 -3.28 -1.49
C ASP A 87 34.91 -1.97 -2.22
N GLU A 88 36.11 -1.43 -1.99
CA GLU A 88 36.58 -0.17 -2.57
C GLU A 88 36.49 -0.11 -4.11
N ARG A 89 36.66 -1.25 -4.80
CA ARG A 89 36.54 -1.34 -6.25
C ARG A 89 35.09 -1.22 -6.71
N LEU A 90 34.16 -1.80 -5.95
CA LEU A 90 32.72 -1.70 -6.20
C LEU A 90 32.21 -0.31 -5.81
N ALA A 91 32.67 0.24 -4.69
CA ALA A 91 32.36 1.58 -4.23
C ALA A 91 32.73 2.67 -5.25
N ARG A 92 33.84 2.51 -5.99
CA ARG A 92 34.22 3.44 -7.07
C ARG A 92 33.27 3.45 -8.27
N LYS A 93 32.48 2.39 -8.46
CA LYS A 93 31.49 2.29 -9.55
C LYS A 93 30.12 2.81 -9.13
N TRP A 94 29.81 2.71 -7.84
CA TRP A 94 28.55 3.13 -7.27
C TRP A 94 28.39 4.66 -7.36
N ALA A 95 27.26 5.12 -7.90
CA ALA A 95 26.96 6.54 -8.10
C ALA A 95 25.69 6.99 -7.34
N GLY A 96 25.25 6.20 -6.36
CA GLY A 96 24.09 6.51 -5.54
C GLY A 96 24.31 7.67 -4.55
N PRO A 97 23.36 7.91 -3.61
CA PRO A 97 22.18 7.09 -3.35
C PRO A 97 21.20 7.06 -4.53
N TYR A 98 20.56 5.91 -4.75
CA TYR A 98 19.60 5.70 -5.86
C TYR A 98 18.16 5.99 -5.47
N ILE A 99 17.90 6.30 -4.19
CA ILE A 99 16.59 6.68 -3.68
C ILE A 99 16.66 8.04 -2.98
N ASP A 100 15.57 8.78 -3.08
CA ASP A 100 15.41 10.05 -2.38
C ASP A 100 15.12 9.81 -0.89
N GLY A 101 15.89 10.47 -0.03
CA GLY A 101 15.77 10.34 1.41
C GLY A 101 16.85 9.43 2.02
N ASN A 102 17.19 9.70 3.27
CA ASN A 102 18.28 9.00 3.97
C ASN A 102 17.82 7.67 4.62
N LYS A 103 16.72 7.09 4.13
CA LYS A 103 16.09 5.88 4.65
C LYS A 103 15.25 5.19 3.58
N LEU A 104 15.07 3.88 3.72
CA LEU A 104 14.16 3.12 2.87
C LEU A 104 12.72 3.55 3.15
N PRO A 105 11.84 3.55 2.12
CA PRO A 105 10.42 3.68 2.35
C PRO A 105 9.91 2.45 3.13
N ILE A 106 8.97 2.70 4.02
CA ILE A 106 8.16 1.66 4.67
C ILE A 106 6.83 1.58 3.95
N ASP A 107 6.25 0.39 3.93
CA ASP A 107 4.93 0.18 3.38
C ASP A 107 3.83 0.93 4.20
N PRO A 108 2.61 1.05 3.69
CA PRO A 108 1.50 1.74 4.38
C PRO A 108 1.12 1.14 5.74
N TRP A 109 1.44 -0.13 5.97
CA TRP A 109 1.14 -0.88 7.18
C TRP A 109 2.28 -0.84 8.20
N GLY A 110 3.43 -0.27 7.83
CA GLY A 110 4.58 -0.05 8.67
C GLY A 110 5.65 -1.14 8.60
N ASN A 111 5.58 -2.03 7.60
CA ASN A 111 6.56 -3.07 7.37
C ASN A 111 7.63 -2.61 6.38
N ASP A 112 8.81 -3.21 6.48
CA ASP A 112 9.88 -3.04 5.49
C ASP A 112 9.55 -3.84 4.22
N PHE A 113 10.00 -3.35 3.06
CA PHE A 113 9.90 -4.09 1.82
C PHE A 113 10.91 -5.25 1.79
N GLU A 114 10.45 -6.41 1.35
CA GLU A 114 11.29 -7.57 1.15
C GLU A 114 11.91 -7.56 -0.26
N TYR A 115 13.14 -8.04 -0.35
CA TYR A 115 13.90 -8.12 -1.57
C TYR A 115 14.44 -9.52 -1.76
N GLU A 116 14.21 -10.09 -2.94
CA GLU A 116 14.67 -11.42 -3.29
C GLU A 116 15.25 -11.43 -4.70
N PHE A 117 16.50 -11.86 -4.79
CA PHE A 117 17.19 -12.06 -6.06
C PHE A 117 18.01 -13.35 -6.02
N ASP A 118 17.43 -14.43 -6.57
CA ASP A 118 18.14 -15.70 -6.66
C ASP A 118 19.17 -15.67 -7.80
N ILE A 119 20.44 -15.51 -7.41
CA ILE A 119 21.61 -15.67 -8.27
C ILE A 119 22.04 -17.14 -8.32
N ALA A 120 21.12 -18.08 -8.54
CA ALA A 120 21.47 -19.50 -8.57
C ALA A 120 22.57 -19.78 -9.63
N GLU A 121 23.75 -20.15 -9.15
CA GLU A 121 24.83 -20.73 -9.95
C GLU A 121 24.40 -22.12 -10.45
N GLY A 122 23.63 -22.17 -11.55
CA GLY A 122 23.26 -23.41 -12.21
C GLY A 122 21.82 -23.53 -12.68
N SER A 123 20.97 -22.53 -12.44
CA SER A 123 19.65 -22.48 -13.08
C SER A 123 19.84 -22.35 -14.59
N SER A 124 19.27 -23.28 -15.35
CA SER A 124 19.21 -23.18 -16.81
C SER A 124 18.69 -21.80 -17.19
N ASP A 125 19.26 -21.23 -18.26
CA ASP A 125 19.05 -19.89 -18.81
C ASP A 125 17.58 -19.43 -18.93
N THR A 126 16.62 -20.36 -18.79
CA THR A 126 15.17 -20.16 -18.90
C THR A 126 14.43 -19.92 -17.57
N ALA A 127 15.07 -20.07 -16.40
CA ALA A 127 14.41 -19.91 -15.09
C ALA A 127 14.97 -18.75 -14.25
N ARG A 128 15.86 -17.94 -14.82
CA ARG A 128 16.38 -16.76 -14.12
C ARG A 128 15.37 -15.63 -14.20
N PRO A 129 14.93 -15.05 -13.08
CA PRO A 129 14.15 -13.83 -13.14
C PRO A 129 15.05 -12.70 -13.66
N ASP A 130 14.61 -12.03 -14.74
CA ASP A 130 15.30 -10.88 -15.33
C ASP A 130 15.40 -9.69 -14.36
N PHE A 131 14.59 -9.70 -13.30
CA PHE A 131 14.44 -8.61 -12.34
C PHE A 131 14.18 -9.15 -10.91
N PRO A 132 14.77 -8.54 -9.87
CA PRO A 132 14.53 -8.95 -8.48
C PRO A 132 13.06 -8.80 -8.05
N ARG A 133 12.60 -9.68 -7.17
CA ARG A 133 11.29 -9.54 -6.51
C ARG A 133 11.39 -8.48 -5.42
N ILE A 134 10.38 -7.62 -5.36
CA ILE A 134 10.17 -6.65 -4.27
C ILE A 134 8.73 -6.85 -3.81
N SER A 135 8.54 -7.15 -2.52
CA SER A 135 7.23 -7.40 -1.93
C SER A 135 6.99 -6.60 -0.66
N SER A 136 5.72 -6.29 -0.39
CA SER A 136 5.22 -5.83 0.90
C SER A 136 4.31 -6.93 1.46
N ALA A 137 4.46 -7.22 2.76
CA ALA A 137 3.67 -8.19 3.52
C ALA A 137 2.22 -7.75 3.77
N GLY A 138 1.77 -6.67 3.12
CA GLY A 138 0.38 -6.27 3.14
C GLY A 138 -0.19 -5.89 4.52
N PRO A 139 -1.53 -5.82 4.61
CA PRO A 139 -2.26 -5.53 5.84
C PRO A 139 -2.03 -6.51 7.00
N ASP A 140 -1.74 -7.78 6.72
CA ASP A 140 -1.60 -8.81 7.75
C ASP A 140 -0.19 -8.92 8.35
N ALA A 141 0.78 -8.23 7.73
CA ALA A 141 2.18 -8.16 8.11
C ALA A 141 2.88 -9.55 8.13
N GLN A 142 2.40 -10.50 7.34
CA GLN A 142 2.99 -11.81 7.12
C GLN A 142 3.40 -11.93 5.66
N ALA A 143 4.67 -12.25 5.42
CA ALA A 143 5.12 -12.47 4.05
C ALA A 143 4.70 -13.84 3.52
N GLY A 144 4.48 -13.93 2.20
CA GLY A 144 4.10 -15.18 1.52
C GLY A 144 2.64 -15.56 1.71
N THR A 145 1.78 -14.60 2.01
CA THR A 145 0.32 -14.74 2.08
C THR A 145 -0.34 -14.13 0.85
N ASP A 146 -1.64 -14.40 0.66
CA ASP A 146 -2.42 -13.94 -0.49
C ASP A 146 -2.57 -12.40 -0.57
N ASP A 147 -2.26 -11.67 0.50
CA ASP A 147 -2.32 -10.21 0.55
C ASP A 147 -0.98 -9.51 0.28
N ASP A 148 0.07 -10.27 -0.03
CA ASP A 148 1.35 -9.76 -0.49
C ASP A 148 1.17 -8.91 -1.76
N ILE A 149 1.79 -7.74 -1.76
CA ILE A 149 1.84 -6.86 -2.92
C ILE A 149 3.26 -6.92 -3.46
N ALA A 150 3.43 -7.44 -4.68
CA ALA A 150 4.73 -7.62 -5.29
C ALA A 150 4.78 -7.15 -6.75
N ASN A 151 5.99 -6.89 -7.24
CA ASN A 151 6.23 -6.60 -8.66
C ASN A 151 6.17 -7.84 -9.56
N ARG A 152 6.27 -9.05 -8.98
CA ARG A 152 6.18 -10.35 -9.65
C ARG A 152 5.66 -11.41 -8.67
N PRO A 153 5.01 -12.50 -9.13
CA PRO A 153 4.56 -13.59 -8.27
C PRO A 153 5.73 -14.24 -7.53
N ALA A 154 5.43 -14.94 -6.42
CA ALA A 154 6.43 -15.70 -5.69
C ALA A 154 6.89 -16.91 -6.51
N ASP A 155 8.15 -17.31 -6.33
CA ASP A 155 8.72 -18.44 -7.05
C ASP A 155 8.04 -19.74 -6.60
N GLY A 156 7.22 -20.34 -7.48
CA GLY A 156 6.41 -21.54 -7.18
C GLY A 156 4.90 -21.35 -7.29
N GLU A 157 4.43 -20.12 -7.48
CA GLU A 157 3.03 -19.79 -7.79
C GLU A 157 2.89 -19.66 -9.31
N GLU A 158 2.58 -20.78 -9.97
CA GLU A 158 2.30 -20.77 -11.41
C GLU A 158 1.05 -19.90 -11.70
N GLU A 159 1.15 -19.05 -12.73
CA GLU A 159 0.05 -18.24 -13.28
C GLU A 159 -1.10 -19.13 -13.81
N THR A 160 -1.92 -19.70 -12.93
CA THR A 160 -3.01 -20.59 -13.36
C THR A 160 -4.27 -19.86 -13.85
N GLU A 161 -4.32 -18.53 -13.82
CA GLU A 161 -5.56 -17.79 -14.13
C GLU A 161 -5.65 -17.16 -15.54
N SER A 162 -4.62 -17.23 -16.38
CA SER A 162 -4.64 -16.56 -17.69
C SER A 162 -5.14 -17.43 -18.86
N LEU A 163 -5.35 -18.74 -18.67
CA LEU A 163 -5.64 -19.66 -19.79
C LEU A 163 -7.12 -20.03 -20.01
N GLU A 164 -8.05 -19.69 -19.12
CA GLU A 164 -9.49 -20.02 -19.33
C GLU A 164 -10.27 -18.98 -20.15
N ALA A 165 -9.73 -17.78 -20.36
CA ALA A 165 -10.47 -16.70 -21.03
C ALA A 165 -10.50 -16.80 -22.57
N GLU A 166 -9.63 -17.60 -23.21
CA GLU A 166 -9.56 -17.69 -24.69
C GLU A 166 -10.23 -18.94 -25.30
N SER A 167 -10.64 -19.92 -24.50
CA SER A 167 -11.22 -21.17 -25.03
C SER A 167 -12.76 -21.16 -25.20
N THR A 168 -13.47 -20.12 -24.72
CA THR A 168 -14.96 -20.07 -24.80
C THR A 168 -15.48 -19.37 -26.07
N THR A 169 -14.60 -18.97 -26.98
CA THR A 169 -14.97 -18.40 -28.29
C THR A 169 -14.33 -19.17 -29.44
N LEU A 170 -14.66 -20.46 -29.56
CA LEU A 170 -14.68 -21.18 -30.85
C LEU A 170 -15.90 -22.10 -30.92
#